data_AF-A0A934BGP1-F1
#
_entry.id   AF-A0A934BGP1-F1
#
_cell.length_a   1.000
_cell.length_b   1.000
_cell.length_c   1.000
_cell.angle_alpha   90.00
_cell.angle_beta   90.00
_cell.angle_gamma   90.00
#
_symmetry.space_group_name_H-M   'P 1'
#
loop_
_entity.id
_entity.type
_entity.pdbx_description
1 polymer ?
#
loop_
_entity_poly.entity_id
_entity_poly.type
_entity_poly.pdbx_seq_one_letter_code
_entity_poly.pdbx_strand_id
1 'polypeptide(L)'
;MSALERWYDLFKKGGILRGSVPDFKALCEYYMETRNLETMYCALYGGQDNPGNYHHWCWDFEKLKKDLESVGFVNVQRDDRNKTEHAHARDWSLNYMPYRDKNNNILLIVNGLRVNLLLLTLKQ
;
A
#
# COMPACT_ATOMS: atom_id res chain seq x y z
N MET A 1 3.00 -22.88 1.53
CA MET A 1 3.84 -21.67 1.53
C MET A 1 3.01 -20.52 0.99
N SER A 2 2.75 -19.52 1.82
CA SER A 2 2.11 -18.27 1.44
C SER A 2 3.06 -17.39 0.61
N ALA A 3 2.52 -16.39 -0.07
CA ALA A 3 3.35 -15.41 -0.77
C ALA A 3 4.33 -14.69 0.17
N LEU A 4 3.89 -14.37 1.40
CA LEU A 4 4.74 -13.69 2.39
C LEU A 4 5.87 -14.59 2.91
N GLU A 5 5.60 -15.88 3.16
CA GLU A 5 6.64 -16.86 3.51
C GLU A 5 7.67 -16.97 2.39
N ARG A 6 7.21 -17.07 1.14
CA ARG A 6 8.10 -17.12 -0.02
C ARG A 6 8.94 -15.86 -0.15
N TRP A 7 8.35 -14.68 0.08
CA TRP A 7 9.10 -13.43 0.06
C TRP A 7 10.15 -13.41 1.16
N TYR A 8 9.79 -13.80 2.39
CA TYR A 8 10.74 -13.89 3.49
C TYR A 8 11.95 -14.76 3.15
N ASP A 9 11.72 -15.95 2.56
CA ASP A 9 12.80 -16.88 2.16
C ASP A 9 13.74 -16.32 1.08
N LEU A 10 13.27 -15.38 0.24
CA LEU A 10 14.08 -14.77 -0.82
C LEU A 10 15.00 -13.66 -0.29
N PHE A 11 14.74 -13.13 0.90
CA PHE A 11 15.46 -11.98 1.44
C PHE A 11 16.73 -12.41 2.19
N LYS A 12 17.82 -11.69 1.92
CA LYS A 12 19.05 -11.82 2.70
C LYS A 12 18.91 -11.09 4.04
N LYS A 13 19.72 -11.47 5.04
CA LYS A 13 19.80 -10.75 6.32
C LYS A 13 20.02 -9.25 6.09
N GLY A 14 19.16 -8.42 6.69
CA GLY A 14 19.16 -6.96 6.55
C GLY A 14 18.53 -6.43 5.25
N GLY A 15 17.95 -7.28 4.41
CA GLY A 15 17.23 -6.85 3.21
C GLY A 15 15.93 -6.12 3.54
N ILE A 16 15.56 -5.12 2.74
CA ILE A 16 14.45 -4.20 3.01
C ILE A 16 13.29 -4.46 2.04
N LEU A 17 12.12 -4.85 2.55
CA LEU A 17 10.90 -5.03 1.77
C LEU A 17 10.13 -3.71 1.76
N ARG A 18 9.94 -3.18 0.55
CA ARG A 18 9.10 -2.03 0.26
C ARG A 18 7.97 -2.55 -0.62
N GLY A 19 6.77 -2.67 -0.07
CA GLY A 19 5.61 -3.03 -0.87
C GLY A 19 4.95 -1.78 -1.44
N SER A 20 3.76 -1.95 -1.99
CA SER A 20 2.72 -0.93 -1.88
C SER A 20 1.36 -1.62 -2.05
N VAL A 21 0.41 -1.44 -1.10
CA VAL A 21 -0.95 -2.03 -1.14
C VAL A 21 -2.04 -1.03 -0.72
N PRO A 22 -3.31 -1.20 -1.14
CA PRO A 22 -4.38 -0.27 -0.79
C PRO A 22 -4.57 -0.18 0.73
N ASP A 23 -4.77 1.03 1.25
CA ASP A 23 -5.01 1.28 2.68
C ASP A 23 -6.52 1.33 2.92
N PHE A 24 -7.08 0.25 3.47
CA PHE A 24 -8.51 0.10 3.67
C PHE A 24 -9.11 1.18 4.58
N LYS A 25 -8.40 1.59 5.64
CA LYS A 25 -8.88 2.62 6.57
C LYS A 25 -9.06 3.94 5.83
N ALA A 26 -8.05 4.34 5.07
CA ALA A 26 -8.12 5.58 4.31
C ALA A 26 -9.18 5.51 3.19
N LEU A 27 -9.38 4.33 2.56
CA LEU A 27 -10.45 4.13 1.59
C LEU A 27 -11.83 4.32 2.22
N CYS A 28 -12.05 3.80 3.43
CA CYS A 28 -13.28 4.03 4.18
C CYS A 28 -13.50 5.52 4.48
N GLU A 29 -12.48 6.24 4.97
CA GLU A 29 -12.55 7.68 5.22
C GLU A 29 -12.95 8.45 3.95
N TYR A 30 -12.30 8.14 2.83
CA TYR A 30 -12.62 8.74 1.54
C TYR A 30 -14.04 8.46 1.07
N TYR A 31 -14.51 7.22 1.19
CA TYR A 31 -15.87 6.88 0.79
C TYR A 31 -16.90 7.60 1.66
N MET A 32 -16.62 7.73 2.96
CA MET A 32 -17.50 8.44 3.89
C MET A 32 -17.63 9.93 3.55
N GLU A 33 -16.54 10.55 3.09
CA GLU A 33 -16.50 11.96 2.69
C GLU A 33 -17.10 12.21 1.29
N THR A 34 -16.71 11.39 0.31
CA THR A 34 -16.96 11.68 -1.11
C THR A 34 -18.12 10.92 -1.70
N ARG A 35 -18.50 9.78 -1.08
CA ARG A 35 -19.45 8.80 -1.64
C ARG A 35 -19.06 8.28 -3.03
N ASN A 36 -17.79 8.44 -3.43
CA ASN A 36 -17.30 7.97 -4.71
C ASN A 36 -17.00 6.47 -4.64
N LEU A 37 -17.96 5.69 -5.11
CA LEU A 37 -17.87 4.23 -5.15
C LEU A 37 -16.98 3.71 -6.28
N GLU A 38 -16.82 4.45 -7.38
CA GLU A 38 -15.99 4.06 -8.52
C GLU A 38 -14.51 3.95 -8.13
N THR A 39 -14.00 4.95 -7.40
CA THR A 39 -12.65 4.91 -6.83
C THR A 39 -12.47 3.73 -5.87
N MET A 40 -13.50 3.40 -5.09
CA MET A 40 -13.46 2.25 -4.18
C MET A 40 -13.34 0.94 -4.94
N TYR A 41 -14.07 0.77 -6.04
CA TYR A 41 -13.98 -0.43 -6.88
C TYR A 41 -12.59 -0.63 -7.46
N CYS A 42 -12.02 0.43 -8.05
CA CYS A 42 -10.69 0.35 -8.61
C CYS A 42 -9.64 -0.01 -7.54
N ALA A 43 -9.73 0.58 -6.34
CA ALA A 43 -8.78 0.33 -5.28
C ALA A 43 -8.92 -1.07 -4.65
N LEU A 44 -10.15 -1.57 -4.49
CA LEU A 44 -10.41 -2.84 -3.82
C LEU A 44 -10.34 -4.06 -4.74
N TYR A 45 -10.68 -3.89 -6.01
CA TYR A 45 -10.84 -5.00 -6.94
C TYR A 45 -9.87 -4.94 -8.13
N GLY A 46 -9.07 -3.87 -8.25
CA GLY A 46 -8.24 -3.61 -9.43
C GLY A 46 -9.07 -3.05 -10.58
N GLY A 47 -8.42 -2.81 -11.72
CA GLY A 47 -9.10 -2.30 -12.91
C GLY A 47 -9.95 -3.34 -13.64
N GLN A 48 -9.69 -4.64 -13.42
CA GLN A 48 -10.41 -5.77 -14.03
C GLN A 48 -10.47 -5.73 -15.57
N ASP A 49 -9.55 -5.00 -16.20
CA ASP A 49 -9.45 -4.83 -17.65
C ASP A 49 -8.62 -5.94 -18.32
N ASN A 50 -7.87 -6.71 -17.51
CA ASN A 50 -7.11 -7.86 -17.96
C ASN A 50 -6.90 -8.87 -16.81
N PRO A 51 -6.52 -10.14 -17.11
CA PRO A 51 -6.37 -11.18 -16.09
C PRO A 51 -5.36 -10.89 -14.97
N GLY A 52 -4.42 -9.97 -15.20
CA GLY A 52 -3.42 -9.57 -14.20
C GLY A 52 -3.81 -8.38 -13.33
N ASN A 53 -4.92 -7.70 -13.63
CA ASN A 53 -5.33 -6.48 -12.95
C ASN A 53 -6.48 -6.73 -11.96
N TYR A 54 -6.24 -7.62 -11.01
CA TYR A 54 -7.17 -7.97 -9.95
C TYR A 54 -6.51 -7.82 -8.58
N HIS A 55 -7.20 -7.16 -7.66
CA HIS A 55 -6.81 -7.13 -6.26
C HIS A 55 -7.60 -8.20 -5.51
N HIS A 56 -6.90 -9.23 -5.02
CA HIS A 56 -7.52 -10.35 -4.32
C HIS A 56 -7.65 -10.13 -2.81
N TRP A 57 -6.98 -9.11 -2.29
CA TRP A 57 -6.92 -8.83 -0.87
C TRP A 57 -6.71 -7.35 -0.60
N CYS A 58 -7.16 -6.89 0.55
CA CYS A 58 -6.97 -5.53 1.02
C CYS A 58 -6.56 -5.56 2.49
N TRP A 59 -5.76 -4.59 2.90
CA TRP A 59 -5.25 -4.48 4.25
C TRP A 59 -5.54 -3.10 4.83
N ASP A 60 -5.76 -3.05 6.14
CA ASP A 60 -5.31 -1.89 6.90
C ASP A 60 -3.88 -2.14 7.41
N PHE A 61 -3.25 -1.10 7.95
CA PHE A 61 -1.86 -1.20 8.39
C PHE A 61 -1.66 -2.26 9.49
N GLU A 62 -2.55 -2.33 10.48
CA GLU A 62 -2.40 -3.26 11.60
C GLU A 62 -2.50 -4.72 11.14
N LYS A 63 -3.42 -5.03 10.21
CA LYS A 63 -3.54 -6.38 9.67
C LYS A 63 -2.33 -6.75 8.81
N LEU A 64 -1.85 -5.85 7.94
CA LEU A 64 -0.65 -6.11 7.14
C LEU A 64 0.58 -6.31 8.04
N LYS A 65 0.73 -5.46 9.06
CA LYS A 65 1.79 -5.56 10.04
C LYS A 65 1.80 -6.92 10.71
N LYS A 66 0.66 -7.34 11.24
CA LYS A 66 0.51 -8.64 11.89
C LYS A 66 0.87 -9.80 10.95
N ASP A 67 0.42 -9.74 9.70
CA ASP A 67 0.71 -10.80 8.72
C ASP A 67 2.20 -10.87 8.39
N LEU A 68 2.86 -9.74 8.21
CA LEU A 68 4.30 -9.69 7.99
C LEU A 68 5.07 -10.20 9.23
N GLU A 69 4.74 -9.71 10.42
CA GLU A 69 5.39 -10.14 11.67
C GLU A 69 5.22 -11.64 11.92
N SER A 70 4.08 -12.22 11.52
CA SER A 70 3.83 -13.66 11.64
C SER A 70 4.76 -14.54 10.81
N VAL A 71 5.33 -14.02 9.71
CA VAL A 71 6.30 -14.75 8.87
C VAL A 71 7.75 -14.44 9.23
N GLY A 72 8.00 -13.61 10.25
CA GLY A 72 9.35 -13.32 10.77
C GLY A 72 9.93 -11.97 10.37
N PHE A 73 9.17 -11.16 9.62
CA PHE A 73 9.51 -9.78 9.34
C PHE A 73 9.45 -8.91 10.61
N VAL A 74 10.29 -7.89 10.73
CA VAL A 74 10.37 -6.98 11.91
C VAL A 74 10.48 -5.49 11.52
N ASN A 75 10.32 -4.59 12.50
CA ASN A 75 10.28 -3.13 12.31
C ASN A 75 9.32 -2.70 11.19
N VAL A 76 8.10 -3.23 11.25
CA VAL A 76 7.00 -2.83 10.38
C VAL A 76 6.55 -1.42 10.71
N GLN A 77 6.74 -0.50 9.77
CA GLN A 77 6.49 0.91 10.01
C GLN A 77 5.97 1.64 8.79
N ARG A 78 5.47 2.86 9.03
CA ARG A 78 5.07 3.80 7.99
C ARG A 78 6.26 4.73 7.57
N ASP A 79 6.98 4.46 6.49
CA ASP A 79 7.90 5.28 5.70
C ASP A 79 7.30 6.45 4.85
N ASP A 80 8.18 7.09 4.08
CA ASP A 80 7.89 8.14 3.15
C ASP A 80 8.55 7.84 1.80
N ARG A 81 7.72 7.47 0.81
CA ARG A 81 8.16 7.15 -0.56
C ARG A 81 8.94 8.30 -1.22
N ASN A 82 8.79 9.55 -0.76
CA ASN A 82 9.56 10.69 -1.29
C ASN A 82 11.00 10.75 -0.76
N LYS A 83 11.34 9.95 0.26
CA LYS A 83 12.67 9.88 0.88
C LYS A 83 13.45 8.63 0.44
N THR A 84 12.94 7.89 -0.55
CA THR A 84 13.58 6.67 -1.04
C THR A 84 14.54 6.94 -2.18
N GLU A 85 15.47 6.02 -2.40
CA GLU A 85 16.43 6.07 -3.52
C GLU A 85 15.76 6.07 -4.90
N HIS A 86 14.54 5.54 -4.98
CA HIS A 86 13.71 5.46 -6.19
C HIS A 86 12.61 6.52 -6.23
N ALA A 87 12.66 7.56 -5.40
CA ALA A 87 11.66 8.63 -5.36
C ALA A 87 11.47 9.37 -6.70
N HIS A 88 12.45 9.28 -7.61
CA HIS A 88 12.39 9.82 -8.96
C HIS A 88 11.51 9.00 -9.93
N ALA A 89 11.27 7.72 -9.66
CA ALA A 89 10.53 6.82 -10.55
C ALA A 89 9.02 7.01 -10.39
N ARG A 90 8.30 7.31 -11.48
CA ARG A 90 6.84 7.49 -11.49
C ARG A 90 6.09 6.17 -11.53
N ASP A 91 5.30 5.89 -10.50
CA ASP A 91 4.40 4.74 -10.41
C ASP A 91 3.04 5.13 -9.79
N TRP A 92 2.13 4.15 -9.62
CA TRP A 92 0.82 4.40 -9.01
C TRP A 92 0.90 4.73 -7.51
N SER A 93 2.02 4.40 -6.83
CA SER A 93 2.28 4.84 -5.45
C SER A 93 2.58 6.35 -5.36
N LEU A 94 2.81 6.98 -6.52
CA LEU A 94 3.11 8.40 -6.67
C LEU A 94 1.92 9.29 -6.93
N ASN A 95 0.70 8.74 -6.97
CA ASN A 95 -0.51 9.51 -7.14
C ASN A 95 -0.85 10.28 -5.84
N TYR A 96 0.08 11.14 -5.42
CA TYR A 96 -0.17 12.32 -4.61
C TYR A 96 -0.87 13.33 -5.51
N MET A 97 -2.18 13.20 -5.64
CA MET A 97 -2.97 14.26 -6.22
C MET A 97 -3.90 14.81 -5.15
N PRO A 98 -3.83 16.11 -4.81
CA PRO A 98 -5.06 16.78 -4.46
C PRO A 98 -5.85 16.85 -5.77
N TYR A 99 -6.58 15.79 -6.10
CA TYR A 99 -7.60 15.91 -7.14
C TYR A 99 -8.66 16.79 -6.49
N ARG A 100 -8.69 18.06 -6.89
CA ARG A 100 -9.67 18.99 -6.36
C ARG A 100 -10.93 18.85 -7.19
N ASP A 101 -12.10 18.89 -6.55
CA ASP A 101 -13.32 19.04 -7.32
C ASP A 101 -13.35 20.42 -8.01
N LYS A 102 -14.37 20.66 -8.84
CA LYS A 102 -14.61 21.96 -9.50
C LYS A 102 -14.75 23.15 -8.53
N ASN A 103 -14.92 22.89 -7.22
CA ASN A 103 -15.09 23.87 -6.17
C ASN A 103 -13.83 24.02 -5.28
N ASN A 104 -12.70 23.45 -5.70
CA ASN A 104 -11.41 23.52 -5.01
C ASN A 104 -11.35 22.75 -3.67
N ASN A 105 -12.34 21.90 -3.37
CA ASN A 105 -12.30 21.02 -2.21
C ASN A 105 -11.25 19.94 -2.43
N ILE A 106 -10.48 19.61 -1.39
CA ILE A 106 -9.52 18.50 -1.46
C ILE A 106 -10.33 17.22 -1.50
N LEU A 107 -10.37 16.52 -2.64
CA LEU A 107 -10.77 15.11 -2.62
C LEU A 107 -9.53 14.37 -2.11
N LEU A 108 -9.58 14.00 -0.83
CA LEU A 108 -8.55 13.24 -0.16
C LEU A 108 -8.49 11.85 -0.77
N ILE A 109 -7.84 11.70 -1.92
CA ILE A 109 -7.31 10.41 -2.33
C ILE A 109 -6.26 10.08 -1.26
N VAL A 110 -6.75 9.41 -0.22
CA VAL A 110 -6.21 8.21 0.38
C VAL A 110 -4.76 8.03 -0.01
N ASN A 111 -3.89 8.03 1.00
CA ASN A 111 -2.54 7.45 0.96
C ASN A 111 -2.57 5.94 0.61
N GLY A 112 -3.46 5.51 -0.27
CA GLY A 112 -3.89 4.16 -0.59
C GLY A 112 -2.96 3.56 -1.60
N LEU A 113 -1.68 3.68 -1.30
CA LEU A 113 -0.63 2.70 -1.52
C LEU A 113 0.64 3.31 -0.88
N ARG A 114 0.63 3.50 0.44
CA ARG A 114 1.86 3.54 1.23
C ARG A 114 2.02 2.17 1.88
N VAL A 115 2.62 1.18 1.20
CA VAL A 115 3.54 0.33 1.97
C VAL A 115 4.83 1.07 1.99
N ASN A 116 4.81 1.88 3.00
CA ASN A 116 5.95 2.09 3.78
C ASN A 116 6.65 0.77 4.15
N LEU A 117 7.65 0.45 3.34
CA LEU A 117 9.00 0.24 3.82
C LEU A 117 9.12 -0.22 5.27
N LEU A 118 9.04 -1.54 5.34
CA LEU A 118 9.41 -2.33 6.48
C LEU A 118 10.93 -2.26 6.63
N LEU A 119 11.43 -1.73 7.75
CA LEU A 119 12.87 -1.67 8.01
C LEU A 119 13.35 -3.03 8.50
N LEU A 120 13.39 -3.97 7.57
CA LEU A 120 13.57 -5.38 7.86
C LEU A 120 14.99 -5.72 8.24
N THR A 121 15.25 -5.77 9.52
CA THR A 121 16.42 -6.45 10.04
C THR A 121 16.03 -7.88 10.40
N LEU A 122 16.35 -8.88 9.58
CA LEU A 122 16.37 -10.26 10.07
C LEU A 122 17.13 -10.28 11.41
N LYS A 123 16.57 -10.97 12.41
CA LYS A 123 17.19 -11.16 13.74
C LYS A 123 18.68 -11.48 13.53
N GLN A 124 19.54 -10.80 14.28
CA GLN A 124 20.99 -11.01 14.28
C GLN A 124 21.29 -12.52 14.27
#